data_AF-A0A645E9L4-F1
#
_entry.id   AF-A0A645E9L4-F1
#
_cell.length_a   1.000
_cell.length_b   1.000
_cell.length_c   1.000
_cell.angle_alpha   90.00
_cell.angle_beta   90.00
_cell.angle_gamma   90.00
#
_symmetry.space_group_name_H-M   'P 1'
#
loop_
_entity.id
_entity.type
_entity.pdbx_description
1 polymer ?
#
loop_
_entity_poly.entity_id
_entity_poly.type
_entity_poly.pdbx_seq_one_letter_code
_entity_poly.pdbx_strand_id
1 'polypeptide(L)'
;MLPLLQKRIEEGLAVWGTCAGLILLAKRIVGEEPYLDAMDITVKRNAYGSQLDSFRCEQIITAISAKPIHLVFIRAPWIEAVGPEVEVLAERDGRIIAAKQGRLLATSFHPELTQDTSVYEYFLQM
;
A
#
# COMPACT_ATOMS: atom_id res chain seq x y z
N MET A 1 2.75 -20.67 9.03
CA MET A 1 3.38 -19.34 9.17
C MET A 1 2.36 -18.22 8.99
N LEU A 2 1.57 -18.23 7.90
CA LEU A 2 0.49 -17.24 7.67
C LEU A 2 -0.56 -17.15 8.80
N PRO A 3 -1.06 -18.26 9.39
CA PRO A 3 -2.13 -18.18 10.40
C PRO A 3 -1.73 -17.42 11.67
N LEU A 4 -0.45 -17.48 12.07
CA LEU A 4 0.04 -16.73 13.22
C LEU A 4 0.05 -15.24 12.93
N LEU A 5 0.51 -14.84 11.74
CA LEU A 5 0.56 -13.43 11.36
C LEU A 5 -0.85 -12.86 11.21
N GLN A 6 -1.77 -13.60 10.59
CA GLN A 6 -3.19 -13.22 10.50
C GLN A 6 -3.79 -12.99 11.88
N LYS A 7 -3.62 -13.94 12.80
CA LYS A 7 -4.07 -13.80 14.18
C LYS A 7 -3.49 -12.56 14.87
N ARG A 8 -2.19 -12.27 14.70
CA ARG A 8 -1.58 -11.08 15.30
C ARG A 8 -2.13 -9.78 14.73
N ILE A 9 -2.44 -9.76 13.43
CA ILE A 9 -3.10 -8.62 12.79
C ILE A 9 -4.50 -8.41 13.37
N GLU A 10 -5.29 -9.48 13.51
CA GLU A 10 -6.61 -9.45 14.15
C GLU A 10 -6.54 -8.96 15.61
N GLU A 11 -5.48 -9.31 16.33
CA GLU A 11 -5.19 -8.83 17.69
C GLU A 11 -4.67 -7.38 17.76
N GLY A 12 -4.55 -6.68 16.63
CA GLY A 12 -4.20 -5.25 16.58
C GLY A 12 -2.72 -4.95 16.29
N LEU A 13 -1.95 -5.92 15.79
CA LEU A 13 -0.59 -5.65 15.30
C LEU A 13 -0.64 -4.62 14.16
N ALA A 14 0.10 -3.52 14.30
CA ALA A 14 0.28 -2.58 13.21
C ALA A 14 1.15 -3.19 12.11
N VAL A 15 0.69 -3.12 10.86
CA VAL A 15 1.38 -3.70 9.72
C VAL A 15 1.39 -2.73 8.55
N TRP A 16 2.53 -2.63 7.91
CA TRP A 16 2.70 -1.88 6.69
C TRP A 16 3.15 -2.78 5.54
N GLY A 17 2.29 -2.90 4.53
CA GLY A 17 2.61 -3.58 3.29
C GLY A 17 3.12 -2.61 2.21
N THR A 18 4.41 -2.68 1.89
CA THR A 18 5.01 -1.96 0.74
C THR A 18 5.07 -2.86 -0.49
N CYS A 19 4.60 -2.38 -1.65
CA CYS A 19 4.61 -3.09 -2.93
C CYS A 19 4.04 -4.53 -2.83
N ALA A 20 4.89 -5.56 -2.79
CA ALA A 20 4.43 -6.94 -2.60
C ALA A 20 3.70 -7.16 -1.26
N GLY A 21 4.09 -6.42 -0.21
CA GLY A 21 3.40 -6.42 1.08
C GLY A 21 1.96 -5.93 0.98
N LEU A 22 1.68 -4.95 0.10
CA LEU A 22 0.31 -4.48 -0.17
C LEU A 22 -0.52 -5.63 -0.77
N ILE A 23 0.04 -6.42 -1.70
CA ILE A 23 -0.63 -7.58 -2.28
C ILE A 23 -0.92 -8.62 -1.18
N LEU A 24 0.03 -8.87 -0.27
CA LEU A 24 -0.14 -9.85 0.81
C LEU A 24 -1.29 -9.46 1.77
N LEU A 25 -1.46 -8.16 2.05
CA LEU A 25 -2.51 -7.66 2.95
C LEU A 25 -3.92 -7.73 2.35
N ALA A 26 -4.05 -7.73 1.02
CA ALA A 26 -5.35 -7.59 0.36
C ALA A 26 -6.31 -8.75 0.65
N LYS A 27 -7.59 -8.42 0.86
CA LYS A 27 -8.70 -9.39 0.89
C LYS A 27 -9.04 -9.95 -0.49
N ARG A 28 -8.75 -9.19 -1.55
CA ARG A 28 -9.07 -9.58 -2.93
C ARG A 28 -7.91 -9.25 -3.86
N ILE A 29 -7.52 -10.22 -4.69
CA ILE A 29 -6.50 -10.04 -5.72
C ILE A 29 -7.13 -10.42 -7.07
N VAL A 30 -6.98 -9.57 -8.08
CA VAL A 30 -7.58 -9.83 -9.39
C VAL A 30 -6.91 -11.05 -10.03
N GLY A 31 -7.69 -12.12 -10.20
CA GLY A 31 -7.25 -13.37 -10.84
C GLY A 31 -6.43 -14.30 -9.92
N GLU A 32 -6.35 -14.02 -8.62
CA GLU A 32 -5.61 -14.82 -7.64
C GLU A 32 -6.34 -14.87 -6.29
N GLU A 33 -6.10 -15.92 -5.51
CA GLU A 33 -6.60 -16.03 -4.14
C GLU A 33 -5.82 -15.11 -3.18
N PRO A 34 -6.46 -14.53 -2.15
CA PRO A 34 -5.79 -13.69 -1.17
C PRO A 34 -4.84 -14.49 -0.26
N TYR A 35 -3.84 -13.79 0.31
CA TYR A 35 -2.83 -14.42 1.18
C TYR A 35 -3.11 -14.23 2.67
N LEU A 36 -3.10 -12.98 3.16
CA LEU A 36 -3.39 -12.68 4.58
C LEU A 36 -4.85 -12.31 4.81
N ASP A 37 -5.58 -11.88 3.78
CA ASP A 37 -7.00 -11.48 3.88
C ASP A 37 -7.25 -10.45 5.00
N ALA A 38 -6.34 -9.48 5.13
CA ALA A 38 -6.28 -8.60 6.30
C ALA A 38 -6.92 -7.22 6.08
N MET A 39 -6.70 -6.62 4.90
CA MET A 39 -7.11 -5.27 4.56
C MET A 39 -8.12 -5.31 3.41
N ASP A 40 -9.27 -4.65 3.58
CA ASP A 40 -10.44 -4.70 2.70
C ASP A 40 -10.24 -3.92 1.40
N ILE A 41 -9.23 -4.32 0.64
CA ILE A 41 -8.82 -3.76 -0.64
C ILE A 41 -8.82 -4.84 -1.72
N THR A 42 -9.13 -4.42 -2.94
CA THR A 42 -8.95 -5.22 -4.15
C THR A 42 -7.70 -4.76 -4.87
N VAL A 43 -6.76 -5.66 -5.14
CA VAL A 43 -5.45 -5.33 -5.70
C VAL A 43 -5.23 -6.00 -7.05
N LYS A 44 -4.59 -5.27 -7.96
CA LYS A 44 -4.14 -5.78 -9.26
C LYS A 44 -2.61 -5.73 -9.36
N ARG A 45 -1.99 -6.86 -9.71
CA ARG A 45 -0.52 -6.99 -9.88
C ARG A 45 -0.05 -6.46 -11.23
N ASN A 46 1.21 -6.01 -11.30
CA ASN A 46 1.92 -5.65 -12.53
C ASN A 46 1.03 -4.85 -13.50
N ALA A 47 0.31 -3.90 -12.93
CA ALA A 47 -0.88 -3.41 -13.58
C ALA A 47 -0.52 -2.24 -14.52
N TYR A 48 0.64 -1.62 -14.31
CA TYR A 48 1.31 -0.80 -15.31
C TYR A 48 1.85 -1.74 -16.42
N GLY A 49 1.58 -1.44 -17.69
CA GLY A 49 1.71 -2.39 -18.82
C GLY A 49 3.14 -2.73 -19.25
N SER A 50 3.27 -3.50 -20.33
CA SER A 50 4.46 -4.30 -20.70
C SER A 50 5.77 -3.56 -21.09
N GLN A 51 5.96 -2.28 -20.78
CA GLN A 51 7.16 -1.56 -21.24
C GLN A 51 7.71 -0.39 -20.39
N LEU A 52 7.18 -0.07 -19.20
CA LEU A 52 7.63 1.13 -18.43
C LEU A 52 7.63 1.01 -16.89
N ASP A 53 7.75 -0.19 -16.33
CA ASP A 53 7.21 -0.45 -14.98
C ASP A 53 8.02 0.06 -13.79
N SER A 54 9.11 0.78 -14.01
CA SER A 54 9.79 1.49 -12.93
C SER A 54 9.85 2.98 -13.23
N PHE A 55 9.23 3.78 -12.37
CA PHE A 55 9.26 5.23 -12.48
C PHE A 55 9.40 5.86 -11.10
N ARG A 56 9.83 7.12 -11.12
CA ARG A 56 9.94 7.96 -9.93
C ARG A 56 9.11 9.21 -10.13
N CYS A 57 8.49 9.69 -9.08
CA CYS A 57 7.82 10.98 -9.08
C CYS A 57 7.86 11.61 -7.69
N GLU A 58 7.42 12.85 -7.62
CA GLU A 58 7.13 13.53 -6.37
C GLU A 58 5.64 13.82 -6.29
N GLN A 59 5.07 13.68 -5.11
CA GLN A 59 3.67 13.96 -4.85
C GLN A 59 3.48 14.41 -3.41
N ILE A 60 2.63 15.41 -3.20
CA ILE A 60 2.17 15.75 -1.85
C ILE A 60 1.09 14.74 -1.48
N ILE A 61 1.30 13.99 -0.39
CA ILE A 61 0.29 13.16 0.23
C ILE A 61 -0.07 13.83 1.56
N THR A 62 -1.12 14.64 1.56
CA THR A 62 -1.45 15.54 2.68
C THR A 62 -1.60 14.83 4.03
N ALA A 63 -2.09 13.58 4.03
CA ALA A 63 -2.20 12.77 5.23
C ALA A 63 -0.83 12.38 5.84
N ILE A 64 0.23 12.36 5.02
CA ILE A 64 1.58 11.92 5.39
C ILE A 64 2.52 13.11 5.58
N SER A 65 2.53 14.06 4.63
CA SER A 65 3.45 15.19 4.65
C SER A 65 2.86 16.39 3.90
N ALA A 66 3.12 17.59 4.44
CA ALA A 66 2.81 18.85 3.77
C ALA A 66 3.79 19.19 2.63
N LYS A 67 4.90 18.46 2.52
CA LYS A 67 5.90 18.61 1.45
C LYS A 67 5.75 17.47 0.43
N PRO A 68 6.17 17.67 -0.83
CA PRO A 68 6.25 16.58 -1.78
C PRO A 68 7.18 15.49 -1.25
N ILE A 69 6.72 14.24 -1.32
CA ILE A 69 7.53 13.06 -0.99
C ILE A 69 7.97 12.35 -2.27
N HIS A 70 9.16 11.76 -2.24
CA HIS A 70 9.66 10.98 -3.37
C HIS A 70 9.02 9.59 -3.39
N LEU A 71 8.42 9.24 -4.52
CA LEU A 71 7.78 7.94 -4.72
C LEU A 71 8.55 7.14 -5.77
N VAL A 72 8.91 5.90 -5.43
CA VAL A 72 9.60 4.97 -6.33
C VAL A 72 8.69 3.78 -6.58
N PHE A 73 8.29 3.59 -7.83
CA PHE A 73 7.45 2.46 -8.25
C PHE A 73 8.32 1.48 -9.02
N ILE A 74 8.25 0.19 -8.70
CA ILE A 74 8.95 -0.88 -9.41
C ILE A 74 7.98 -2.05 -9.57
N ARG A 75 7.47 -2.26 -10.78
CA ARG A 75 6.42 -3.24 -11.09
C ARG A 75 5.26 -3.15 -10.11
N ALA A 76 4.87 -1.92 -9.81
CA ALA A 76 3.99 -1.64 -8.69
C ALA A 76 2.58 -2.21 -8.94
N PRO A 77 1.96 -2.82 -7.93
CA PRO A 77 0.53 -3.07 -7.94
C PRO A 77 -0.23 -1.75 -7.75
N TRP A 78 -1.54 -1.76 -7.98
CA TRP A 78 -2.43 -0.71 -7.48
C TRP A 78 -3.63 -1.31 -6.76
N ILE A 79 -4.29 -0.46 -5.97
CA ILE A 79 -5.57 -0.76 -5.35
C ILE A 79 -6.67 -0.33 -6.33
N GLU A 80 -7.49 -1.28 -6.76
CA GLU A 80 -8.56 -1.09 -7.73
C GLU A 80 -9.90 -0.74 -7.05
N ALA A 81 -10.09 -1.21 -5.82
CA ALA A 81 -11.25 -0.87 -5.01
C ALA A 81 -10.91 -0.95 -3.52
N VAL A 82 -11.64 -0.20 -2.73
CA VAL A 82 -11.51 -0.14 -1.27
C VAL A 82 -12.86 -0.38 -0.60
N GLY A 83 -12.86 -1.00 0.57
CA GLY A 83 -14.02 -1.14 1.44
C GLY A 83 -14.39 0.16 2.15
N PRO A 84 -15.55 0.20 2.83
CA PRO A 84 -16.08 1.43 3.45
C PRO A 84 -15.21 1.98 4.59
N GLU A 85 -14.48 1.12 5.30
CA GLU A 85 -13.62 1.49 6.43
C GLU A 85 -12.18 1.80 6.02
N VAL A 86 -11.88 1.77 4.71
CA VAL A 86 -10.54 2.02 4.18
C VAL A 86 -10.43 3.48 3.77
N GLU A 87 -9.47 4.18 4.36
CA GLU A 87 -9.10 5.54 4.01
C GLU A 87 -8.12 5.52 2.82
N VAL A 88 -8.49 6.18 1.72
CA VAL A 88 -7.58 6.41 0.59
C VAL A 88 -6.67 7.58 0.94
N LEU A 89 -5.37 7.31 1.06
CA LEU A 89 -4.39 8.34 1.41
C LEU A 89 -3.87 9.07 0.16
N ALA A 90 -3.70 8.35 -0.95
CA ALA A 90 -3.22 8.92 -2.18
C ALA A 90 -3.66 8.16 -3.43
N GLU A 91 -3.90 8.93 -4.49
CA GLU A 91 -4.14 8.44 -5.83
C GLU A 91 -3.13 9.05 -6.82
N ARG A 92 -2.89 8.33 -7.90
CA ARG A 92 -2.10 8.78 -9.04
C ARG A 92 -2.68 8.21 -10.32
N ASP A 93 -2.92 9.07 -11.31
CA ASP A 93 -3.47 8.68 -12.62
C ASP A 93 -4.77 7.84 -12.49
N GLY A 94 -5.64 8.22 -11.53
CA GLY A 94 -6.89 7.53 -11.23
C GLY A 94 -6.73 6.17 -10.53
N ARG A 95 -5.55 5.88 -9.97
CA ARG A 95 -5.23 4.61 -9.29
C ARG A 95 -4.84 4.89 -7.84
N ILE A 96 -5.38 4.11 -6.92
CA ILE A 96 -5.04 4.23 -5.50
C ILE A 96 -3.66 3.61 -5.27
N ILE A 97 -2.75 4.41 -4.73
CA ILE A 97 -1.33 4.03 -4.49
C ILE A 97 -0.97 4.00 -3.01
N ALA A 98 -1.81 4.54 -2.13
CA ALA A 98 -1.67 4.42 -0.69
C ALA A 98 -3.05 4.41 -0.01
N ALA A 99 -3.23 3.52 0.96
CA ALA A 99 -4.46 3.40 1.73
C ALA A 99 -4.17 2.95 3.16
N LYS A 100 -5.09 3.25 4.08
CA LYS A 100 -5.03 2.87 5.50
C LYS A 100 -6.35 2.26 5.95
N GLN A 101 -6.28 1.27 6.83
CA GLN A 101 -7.46 0.70 7.51
C GLN A 101 -7.08 0.36 8.95
N GLY A 102 -7.58 1.11 9.92
CA GLY A 102 -7.16 0.97 11.31
C GLY A 102 -5.64 1.11 11.45
N ARG A 103 -4.98 0.03 11.89
CA ARG A 103 -3.51 -0.07 12.06
C ARG A 103 -2.77 -0.68 10.86
N LEU A 104 -3.47 -0.85 9.74
CA LEU A 104 -2.90 -1.35 8.49
C LEU A 104 -2.60 -0.20 7.54
N LEU A 105 -1.39 -0.17 7.00
CA LEU A 105 -0.96 0.75 5.95
C LEU A 105 -0.57 -0.06 4.71
N ALA A 106 -0.99 0.38 3.53
CA ALA A 106 -0.62 -0.22 2.27
C ALA A 106 -0.11 0.86 1.31
N THR A 107 1.07 0.65 0.71
CA THR A 107 1.65 1.56 -0.28
C THR A 107 2.14 0.78 -1.50
N SER A 108 1.81 1.25 -2.69
CA SER A 108 2.26 0.66 -3.97
C SER A 108 3.71 0.98 -4.31
N PHE A 109 4.27 2.03 -3.69
CA PHE A 109 5.64 2.49 -3.90
C PHE A 109 6.58 2.00 -2.79
N HIS A 110 7.88 2.18 -3.04
CA HIS A 110 9.01 1.78 -2.22
C HIS A 110 9.65 3.00 -1.52
N PRO A 111 9.14 3.43 -0.36
CA PRO A 111 9.76 4.53 0.40
C PRO A 111 11.18 4.19 0.86
N GLU A 112 11.51 2.90 1.00
CA GLU A 112 12.83 2.40 1.38
C GLU A 112 13.93 2.65 0.35
N LEU A 113 13.54 3.01 -0.87
CA LEU A 113 14.47 3.37 -1.94
C LEU A 113 14.73 4.89 -2.00
N THR A 114 14.33 5.62 -0.96
CA THR A 114 14.48 7.07 -0.82
C THR A 114 15.12 7.40 0.53
N GLN A 115 15.59 8.64 0.69
CA GLN A 115 16.05 9.16 1.99
C GLN A 115 14.92 9.86 2.78
N ASP A 116 13.70 9.87 2.24
CA ASP A 116 12.56 10.55 2.85
C ASP A 116 11.94 9.68 3.94
N THR A 117 11.92 10.19 5.17
CA THR A 117 11.40 9.48 6.34
C THR A 117 9.90 9.69 6.57
N SER A 118 9.23 10.56 5.80
CA SER A 118 7.86 11.00 6.09
C SER A 118 6.87 9.84 6.22
N VAL A 119 6.96 8.84 5.36
CA VAL A 119 6.03 7.69 5.39
C VAL A 119 6.32 6.76 6.58
N TYR A 120 7.59 6.64 6.97
CA TYR A 120 7.99 5.88 8.16
C TYR A 120 7.49 6.56 9.43
N GLU A 121 7.67 7.88 9.53
CA GLU A 121 7.19 8.68 10.65
C GLU A 121 5.66 8.62 10.76
N TYR A 122 4.96 8.71 9.63
CA TYR A 122 3.52 8.50 9.58
C TYR A 122 3.11 7.13 10.12
N PHE A 123 3.75 6.05 9.67
CA PHE A 123 3.44 4.70 10.16
C PHE A 123 3.72 4.52 11.67
N LEU A 124 4.80 5.12 12.19
CA LEU A 124 5.14 5.06 13.61
C LEU A 124 4.15 5.82 14.51
N GLN A 125 3.39 6.76 13.94
CA GLN A 125 2.37 7.55 14.65
C GLN A 125 0.95 6.93 14.58
N MET A 126 0.76 5.83 13.84
CA MET A 126 -0.52 5.10 13.73
C MET A 126 -0.83 4.23 14.96
#